data_AF-M5U4S4-F1
#
_entry.id   AF-M5U4S4-F1
#
_cell.length_a   1.000
_cell.length_b   1.000
_cell.length_c   1.000
_cell.angle_alpha   90.00
_cell.angle_beta   90.00
_cell.angle_gamma   90.00
#
_symmetry.space_group_name_H-M   'P 1'
#
loop_
_entity.id
_entity.type
_entity.pdbx_description
1 polymer ?
#
loop_
_entity_poly.entity_id
_entity_poly.type
_entity_poly.pdbx_seq_one_letter_code
_entity_poly.pdbx_strand_id
1 'polypeptide(L)'
;MAVRLNVLILRPTGAGSAWHGHCDDLIGHVLGRPGLDVTLLERLPVAGEESTEMLALESIGGHAACLAWDAPEKVLADLDRAGRPMLRRPHADDPDASSAGASAGASDRPLSNGDRAPGRMYFFDMREKPSATAVLDSLVKLLKTLQVPTFQIAGGAMGLAKPEASSPTPNTSEPSPVSIQEPDSKPVDAPPAKSSPLPASKPVARDSSQESGDALDRLVDQLDELDI
;
A
#
# COMPACT_ATOMS: atom_id res chain seq x y z
N MET A 1 -2.15 -18.29 -5.31
CA MET A 1 -2.33 -17.06 -6.10
C MET A 1 -1.67 -15.93 -5.32
N ALA A 2 -0.80 -15.13 -5.93
CA ALA A 2 -0.20 -13.99 -5.24
C ALA A 2 -1.28 -12.90 -5.05
N VAL A 3 -1.51 -12.47 -3.82
CA VAL A 3 -2.46 -11.38 -3.52
C VAL A 3 -1.85 -10.07 -3.94
N ARG A 4 -2.56 -9.29 -4.75
CA ARG A 4 -2.19 -7.93 -5.15
C ARG A 4 -3.14 -6.93 -4.49
N LEU A 5 -2.59 -5.81 -4.04
CA LEU A 5 -3.35 -4.69 -3.50
C LEU A 5 -3.31 -3.54 -4.52
N ASN A 6 -4.47 -3.10 -4.97
CA ASN A 6 -4.58 -1.90 -5.79
C ASN A 6 -4.33 -0.68 -4.91
N VAL A 7 -3.46 0.23 -5.33
CA VAL A 7 -3.12 1.46 -4.63
C VAL A 7 -3.49 2.63 -5.54
N LEU A 8 -4.53 3.33 -5.17
CA LEU A 8 -5.04 4.51 -5.86
C LEU A 8 -4.41 5.75 -5.23
N ILE A 9 -3.68 6.52 -6.02
CA ILE A 9 -3.05 7.77 -5.60
C ILE A 9 -3.83 8.91 -6.25
N LEU A 10 -4.48 9.75 -5.45
CA LEU A 10 -5.17 10.94 -5.92
C LEU A 10 -4.21 12.12 -5.88
N ARG A 11 -3.85 12.69 -7.03
CA ARG A 11 -2.98 13.86 -7.06
C ARG A 11 -3.67 15.03 -6.34
N PRO A 12 -2.96 15.79 -5.48
CA PRO A 12 -3.53 16.95 -4.80
C PRO A 12 -4.00 17.99 -5.83
N THR A 13 -5.24 18.46 -5.67
CA THR A 13 -5.79 19.51 -6.53
C THR A 13 -5.31 20.89 -6.05
N GLY A 14 -4.36 21.50 -6.77
CA GLY A 14 -3.91 22.87 -6.49
C GLY A 14 -2.46 23.17 -6.89
N ALA A 15 -2.11 24.44 -7.06
CA ALA A 15 -0.81 24.92 -7.56
C ALA A 15 0.36 24.86 -6.53
N GLY A 16 0.30 23.93 -5.57
CA GLY A 16 1.35 23.77 -4.55
C GLY A 16 2.43 22.79 -5.01
N SER A 17 3.61 23.29 -5.38
CA SER A 17 4.75 22.49 -5.85
C SER A 17 5.26 21.46 -4.81
N ALA A 18 5.14 21.77 -3.52
CA ALA A 18 5.63 20.90 -2.45
C ALA A 18 4.88 19.56 -2.39
N TRP A 19 3.55 19.59 -2.54
CA TRP A 19 2.72 18.38 -2.50
C TRP A 19 2.90 17.49 -3.72
N HIS A 20 3.21 18.09 -4.87
CA HIS A 20 3.54 17.36 -6.09
C HIS A 20 4.86 16.59 -5.93
N GLY A 21 5.89 17.24 -5.37
CA GLY A 21 7.15 16.56 -5.08
C GLY A 21 7.00 15.40 -4.10
N HIS A 22 6.14 15.53 -3.08
CA HIS A 22 5.82 14.43 -2.16
C HIS A 22 5.03 13.30 -2.83
N CYS A 23 4.12 13.63 -3.74
CA CYS A 23 3.39 12.64 -4.54
C CYS A 23 4.35 11.85 -5.44
N ASP A 24 5.28 12.53 -6.12
CA ASP A 24 6.24 11.89 -7.02
C ASP A 24 7.24 11.01 -6.25
N ASP A 25 7.70 11.46 -5.07
CA ASP A 25 8.55 10.65 -4.19
C ASP A 25 7.81 9.39 -3.71
N LEU A 26 6.54 9.52 -3.32
CA LEU A 26 5.69 8.40 -2.93
C LEU A 26 5.51 7.41 -4.09
N ILE A 27 5.21 7.90 -5.29
CA ILE A 27 5.09 7.07 -6.48
C ILE A 27 6.40 6.33 -6.73
N GLY A 28 7.55 6.99 -6.64
CA GLY A 28 8.86 6.37 -6.81
C GLY A 28 9.12 5.23 -5.82
N HIS A 29 8.63 5.34 -4.59
CA HIS A 29 8.79 4.31 -3.56
C HIS A 29 7.85 3.10 -3.72
N VAL A 30 6.63 3.33 -4.21
CA VAL A 30 5.59 2.30 -4.36
C VAL A 30 5.68 1.61 -5.72
N LEU A 31 6.12 2.31 -6.76
CA LEU A 31 6.26 1.77 -8.11
C LEU A 31 7.28 0.62 -8.14
N GLY A 32 6.92 -0.48 -8.80
CA GLY A 32 7.76 -1.67 -8.92
C GLY A 32 7.81 -2.54 -7.66
N ARG A 33 7.05 -2.22 -6.62
CA ARG A 33 6.95 -3.09 -5.44
C ARG A 33 6.08 -4.32 -5.73
N PRO A 34 6.55 -5.52 -5.38
CA PRO A 34 5.79 -6.74 -5.65
C PRO A 34 4.48 -6.76 -4.86
N GLY A 35 3.38 -7.06 -5.54
CA GLY A 35 2.06 -7.17 -4.93
C GLY A 35 1.32 -5.84 -4.72
N LEU A 36 1.88 -4.71 -5.17
CA LEU A 36 1.21 -3.41 -5.17
C LEU A 36 0.98 -2.95 -6.61
N ASP A 37 -0.27 -2.65 -6.95
CA ASP A 37 -0.66 -2.16 -8.27
C ASP A 37 -1.05 -0.70 -8.17
N VAL A 38 -0.18 0.19 -8.62
CA VAL A 38 -0.37 1.63 -8.48
C VAL A 38 -1.20 2.17 -9.63
N THR A 39 -2.24 2.94 -9.31
CA THR A 39 -3.01 3.74 -10.27
C THR A 39 -2.99 5.18 -9.79
N LEU A 40 -2.42 6.07 -10.62
CA LEU A 40 -2.43 7.50 -10.38
C LEU A 40 -3.65 8.12 -11.06
N LEU A 41 -4.44 8.87 -10.30
CA LEU A 41 -5.53 9.68 -10.85
C LEU A 41 -5.27 11.15 -10.55
N GLU A 42 -5.43 11.99 -11.55
CA GLU A 42 -5.33 13.45 -11.38
C GLU A 42 -6.57 14.01 -10.69
N ARG A 43 -7.73 13.45 -11.05
CA ARG A 43 -9.05 13.87 -10.59
C ARG A 43 -9.97 12.64 -10.56
N LEU A 44 -10.94 12.65 -9.64
CA LEU A 44 -12.04 11.70 -9.69
C LEU A 44 -13.04 12.11 -10.78
N PRO A 45 -13.39 11.20 -11.71
CA PRO A 45 -14.29 11.51 -12.81
C PRO A 45 -15.71 11.74 -12.30
N VAL A 46 -16.49 12.52 -13.05
CA VAL A 46 -17.91 12.74 -12.75
C VAL A 46 -18.74 11.67 -13.46
N ALA A 47 -19.90 11.28 -12.88
CA ALA A 47 -20.79 10.31 -13.50
C ALA A 47 -21.15 10.69 -14.94
N GLY A 48 -20.99 9.74 -15.86
CA GLY A 48 -21.30 9.92 -17.29
C GLY A 48 -20.19 10.59 -18.10
N GLU A 49 -19.04 10.91 -17.50
CA GLU A 49 -17.86 11.40 -18.21
C GLU A 49 -17.08 10.20 -18.77
N GLU A 50 -16.99 10.08 -20.10
CA GLU A 50 -16.10 9.12 -20.77
C GLU A 50 -14.65 9.62 -20.70
N SER A 51 -14.00 9.40 -19.55
CA SER A 51 -12.61 9.80 -19.32
C SER A 51 -11.69 8.60 -19.06
N THR A 52 -10.40 8.77 -19.31
CA THR A 52 -9.38 7.74 -19.05
C THR A 52 -9.34 7.34 -17.58
N GLU A 53 -9.63 8.26 -16.66
CA GLU A 53 -9.73 7.98 -15.23
C GLU A 53 -10.91 7.06 -14.90
N MET A 54 -12.01 7.14 -15.66
CA MET A 54 -13.15 6.24 -15.49
C MET A 54 -12.74 4.81 -15.84
N LEU A 55 -12.03 4.60 -16.95
CA LEU A 55 -11.50 3.29 -17.34
C LEU A 55 -10.51 2.75 -16.30
N ALA A 56 -9.65 3.62 -15.75
CA ALA A 56 -8.73 3.26 -14.69
C ALA A 56 -9.46 2.81 -13.42
N LEU A 57 -10.45 3.58 -12.94
CA LEU A 57 -11.32 3.19 -11.83
C LEU A 57 -12.10 1.91 -12.12
N GLU A 58 -12.47 1.68 -13.38
CA GLU A 58 -13.22 0.51 -13.77
C GLU A 58 -12.40 -0.78 -13.65
N SER A 59 -11.12 -0.67 -13.97
CA SER A 59 -10.13 -1.74 -13.85
C SER A 59 -9.86 -2.14 -12.39
N ILE A 60 -10.07 -1.21 -11.44
CA ILE A 60 -9.89 -1.47 -10.01
C ILE A 60 -11.03 -2.36 -9.51
N GLY A 61 -10.69 -3.61 -9.21
CA GLY A 61 -11.59 -4.61 -8.66
C GLY A 61 -11.28 -4.92 -7.19
N GLY A 62 -12.33 -5.11 -6.39
CA GLY A 62 -12.23 -5.72 -5.05
C GLY A 62 -11.70 -4.78 -3.97
N HIS A 63 -10.44 -4.95 -3.58
CA HIS A 63 -9.81 -4.23 -2.47
C HIS A 63 -8.82 -3.19 -3.02
N ALA A 64 -8.93 -1.96 -2.52
CA ALA A 64 -8.04 -0.88 -2.90
C ALA A 64 -7.59 -0.10 -1.65
N ALA A 65 -6.35 0.36 -1.66
CA ALA A 65 -5.85 1.39 -0.77
C ALA A 65 -5.92 2.73 -1.50
N CYS A 66 -6.44 3.78 -0.86
CA CYS A 66 -6.50 5.13 -1.40
C CYS A 66 -5.54 6.02 -0.61
N LEU A 67 -4.59 6.63 -1.32
CA LEU A 67 -3.69 7.66 -0.82
C LEU A 67 -4.23 9.00 -1.33
N ALA A 68 -4.71 9.85 -0.43
CA ALA A 68 -5.34 11.11 -0.82
C ALA A 68 -5.01 12.24 0.16
N TRP A 69 -5.14 13.47 -0.34
CA TRP A 69 -4.96 14.72 0.40
C TRP A 69 -6.29 15.38 0.78
N ASP A 70 -7.40 14.80 0.33
CA ASP A 70 -8.75 15.21 0.69
C ASP A 70 -9.27 14.36 1.86
N ALA A 71 -10.34 14.82 2.51
CA ALA A 71 -11.01 14.04 3.54
C ALA A 71 -11.59 12.73 2.95
N PRO A 72 -11.51 11.60 3.68
CA PRO A 72 -12.02 10.31 3.22
C PRO A 72 -13.50 10.35 2.81
N GLU A 73 -14.32 11.10 3.54
CA GLU A 73 -15.75 11.24 3.28
C GLU A 73 -16.02 11.89 1.92
N LYS A 74 -15.20 12.88 1.55
CA LYS A 74 -15.29 13.57 0.26
C LYS A 74 -14.91 12.62 -0.87
N VAL A 75 -13.79 11.90 -0.73
CA VAL A 75 -13.32 10.93 -1.73
C VAL A 75 -14.34 9.81 -1.96
N LEU A 76 -14.95 9.30 -0.89
CA LEU A 76 -15.99 8.27 -0.99
C LEU A 76 -17.27 8.79 -1.66
N ALA A 77 -17.69 10.02 -1.34
CA ALA A 77 -18.84 10.65 -2.01
C ALA A 77 -18.57 10.89 -3.50
N ASP A 78 -17.35 11.28 -3.86
CA ASP A 78 -16.95 11.47 -5.26
C ASP A 78 -16.88 10.14 -6.02
N LEU A 79 -16.41 9.06 -5.39
CA LEU A 79 -16.43 7.70 -5.95
C LEU A 79 -17.85 7.15 -6.12
N ASP A 80 -18.74 7.41 -5.15
CA ASP A 80 -20.16 7.06 -5.28
C ASP A 80 -20.82 7.84 -6.44
N ARG A 81 -20.48 9.13 -6.58
CA ARG A 81 -20.91 9.94 -7.73
C ARG A 81 -20.36 9.39 -9.05
N ALA A 82 -19.14 8.88 -9.08
CA ALA A 82 -18.54 8.23 -10.25
C ALA A 82 -19.16 6.85 -10.57
N GLY A 83 -20.09 6.34 -9.75
CA GLY A 83 -20.73 5.04 -9.93
C GLY A 83 -19.88 3.86 -9.45
N ARG A 84 -18.86 4.13 -8.62
CA ARG A 84 -17.97 3.12 -8.01
C ARG A 84 -18.09 3.18 -6.48
N PRO A 85 -19.21 2.70 -5.90
CA PRO A 85 -19.39 2.70 -4.46
C PRO A 85 -18.34 1.80 -3.80
N MET A 86 -17.61 2.37 -2.84
CA MET A 86 -16.65 1.64 -2.02
C MET A 86 -16.93 1.84 -0.54
N LEU A 87 -16.64 0.81 0.26
CA LEU A 87 -16.81 0.82 1.70
C LEU A 87 -15.45 1.01 2.38
N ARG A 88 -15.31 2.09 3.15
CA ARG A 88 -14.14 2.33 4.01
C ARG A 88 -13.99 1.19 5.01
N ARG A 89 -12.77 0.69 5.18
CA ARG A 89 -12.44 -0.36 6.16
C ARG A 89 -11.37 0.10 7.13
N PRO A 90 -11.49 -0.27 8.41
CA PRO A 90 -10.47 0.04 9.39
C PRO A 90 -9.18 -0.72 9.11
N HIS A 91 -8.07 -0.05 9.38
CA HIS A 91 -6.74 -0.64 9.39
C HIS A 91 -5.88 0.04 10.45
N ALA A 92 -4.63 -0.39 10.60
CA ALA A 92 -3.76 0.03 11.71
C ALA A 92 -3.57 1.56 11.81
N ASP A 93 -3.65 2.27 10.69
CA ASP A 93 -3.43 3.72 10.62
C ASP A 93 -4.73 4.52 10.43
N ASP A 94 -5.88 3.84 10.33
CA ASP A 94 -7.21 4.44 10.28
C ASP A 94 -8.16 3.57 11.10
N PRO A 95 -8.11 3.67 12.45
CA PRO A 95 -8.99 2.92 13.32
C PRO A 95 -10.44 3.42 13.29
N ASP A 96 -10.65 4.69 12.93
CA ASP A 96 -11.95 5.38 12.98
C ASP A 96 -12.89 5.02 11.82
N ALA A 97 -12.40 4.34 10.78
CA ALA A 97 -13.20 3.87 9.65
C ALA A 97 -14.41 2.99 10.00
N SER A 98 -14.47 2.44 11.22
CA SER A 98 -15.49 1.45 11.62
C SER A 98 -16.92 2.02 11.77
N SER A 99 -17.11 3.35 11.77
CA SER A 99 -18.40 3.99 12.06
C SER A 99 -19.09 4.64 10.85
N ALA A 100 -18.38 4.94 9.76
CA ALA A 100 -18.95 5.71 8.64
C ALA A 100 -19.68 4.85 7.58
N GLY A 101 -19.40 3.54 7.51
CA GLY A 101 -19.93 2.66 6.46
C GLY A 101 -21.33 2.07 6.71
N ALA A 102 -21.92 2.31 7.88
CA ALA A 102 -23.23 1.77 8.23
C ALA A 102 -24.39 2.78 8.11
N SER A 103 -24.11 4.09 7.95
CA SER A 103 -25.12 5.12 8.13
C SER A 103 -24.92 6.38 7.28
N ALA A 104 -24.78 6.25 5.97
CA ALA A 104 -25.02 7.36 5.04
C ALA A 104 -25.26 6.83 3.61
N GLY A 105 -26.51 6.51 3.26
CA GLY A 105 -26.94 6.38 1.87
C GLY A 105 -27.01 4.99 1.24
N ALA A 106 -26.61 3.92 1.95
CA ALA A 106 -26.78 2.53 1.46
C ALA A 106 -28.23 2.00 1.56
N SER A 107 -29.21 2.88 1.68
CA SER A 107 -30.63 2.54 1.68
C SER A 107 -31.26 3.28 0.50
N ASP A 108 -31.71 2.52 -0.49
CA ASP A 108 -32.66 2.95 -1.52
C ASP A 108 -32.11 3.60 -2.81
N ARG A 109 -30.95 3.16 -3.32
CA ARG A 109 -30.61 3.37 -4.74
C ARG A 109 -30.74 2.06 -5.50
N PRO A 110 -31.61 1.97 -6.53
CA PRO A 110 -31.74 0.74 -7.32
C PRO A 110 -30.40 0.43 -7.97
N LEU A 111 -29.95 -0.83 -7.81
CA LEU A 111 -28.74 -1.41 -8.39
C LEU A 111 -28.84 -1.46 -9.92
N SER A 112 -28.85 -0.30 -10.59
CA SER A 112 -28.81 -0.18 -12.03
C SER A 112 -27.37 0.04 -12.48
N ASN A 113 -26.57 -1.03 -12.38
CA ASN A 113 -25.50 -1.40 -13.30
C ASN A 113 -24.79 -2.65 -12.72
N GLY A 114 -25.32 -3.83 -13.07
CA GLY A 114 -24.60 -5.11 -12.96
C GLY A 114 -24.03 -5.47 -11.58
N ASP A 115 -24.91 -5.68 -10.60
CA ASP A 115 -24.77 -6.52 -9.39
C ASP A 115 -23.34 -6.80 -8.84
N ARG A 116 -22.48 -5.78 -8.77
CA ARG A 116 -21.13 -5.90 -8.24
C ARG A 116 -21.14 -5.43 -6.80
N ALA A 117 -20.83 -6.33 -5.88
CA ALA A 117 -20.71 -5.98 -4.46
C ALA A 117 -19.74 -4.81 -4.29
N PRO A 118 -20.05 -3.84 -3.40
CA PRO A 118 -19.21 -2.67 -3.20
C PRO A 118 -17.80 -3.09 -2.78
N GLY A 119 -16.80 -2.45 -3.39
CA GLY A 119 -15.38 -2.69 -3.10
C GLY A 119 -15.03 -2.31 -1.66
N ARG A 120 -13.90 -2.81 -1.15
CA ARG A 120 -13.35 -2.36 0.14
C ARG A 120 -12.23 -1.36 -0.11
N MET A 121 -12.30 -0.21 0.53
CA MET A 121 -11.29 0.84 0.43
C MET A 121 -10.57 1.02 1.79
N TYR A 122 -9.25 1.06 1.78
CA TYR A 122 -8.42 1.42 2.93
C TYR A 122 -7.86 2.82 2.71
N PHE A 123 -8.18 3.78 3.56
CA PHE A 123 -7.86 5.18 3.30
C PHE A 123 -6.62 5.63 4.07
N PHE A 124 -5.65 6.22 3.41
CA PHE A 124 -4.47 6.81 4.03
C PHE A 124 -4.49 8.31 3.80
N ASP A 125 -4.63 9.07 4.88
CA ASP A 125 -4.55 10.53 4.83
C ASP A 125 -3.08 10.97 4.69
N MET A 126 -2.73 11.50 3.52
CA MET A 126 -1.39 11.96 3.21
C MET A 126 -1.06 13.30 3.86
N ARG A 127 -2.04 14.00 4.46
CA ARG A 127 -1.80 15.24 5.22
C ARG A 127 -1.21 14.95 6.60
N GLU A 128 -1.58 13.82 7.19
CA GLU A 128 -1.09 13.41 8.52
C GLU A 128 0.25 12.68 8.44
N LYS A 129 0.52 12.03 7.29
CA LYS A 129 1.73 11.23 7.07
C LYS A 129 2.68 11.92 6.09
N PRO A 130 3.66 12.71 6.57
CA PRO A 130 4.58 13.43 5.71
C PRO A 130 5.64 12.55 5.04
N SER A 131 5.80 11.29 5.47
CA SER A 131 6.89 10.43 5.01
C SER A 131 6.40 9.29 4.11
N ALA A 132 6.91 9.23 2.88
CA ALA A 132 6.60 8.19 1.90
C ALA A 132 6.97 6.78 2.39
N THR A 133 8.07 6.63 3.14
CA THR A 133 8.52 5.34 3.68
C THR A 133 7.57 4.81 4.75
N ALA A 134 7.06 5.68 5.62
CA ALA A 134 6.08 5.30 6.62
C ALA A 134 4.76 4.82 5.99
N VAL A 135 4.30 5.47 4.92
CA VAL A 135 3.12 5.04 4.15
C VAL A 135 3.38 3.69 3.49
N LEU A 136 4.55 3.50 2.87
CA LEU A 136 4.93 2.23 2.26
C LEU A 136 4.95 1.08 3.28
N ASP A 137 5.55 1.29 4.45
CA ASP A 137 5.57 0.29 5.52
C ASP A 137 4.15 -0.08 5.97
N SER A 138 3.26 0.91 6.01
CA SER A 138 1.84 0.72 6.33
C SER A 138 1.12 -0.11 5.26
N LEU A 139 1.35 0.18 3.97
CA LEU A 139 0.80 -0.59 2.85
C LEU A 139 1.32 -2.03 2.84
N VAL A 140 2.59 -2.25 3.12
CA VAL A 140 3.18 -3.59 3.21
C VAL A 140 2.60 -4.37 4.38
N LYS A 141 2.39 -3.73 5.53
CA LYS A 141 1.69 -4.35 6.67
C LYS A 141 0.26 -4.72 6.29
N LEU A 142 -0.49 -3.82 5.65
CA LEU A 142 -1.84 -4.08 5.17
C LEU A 142 -1.86 -5.27 4.20
N LEU A 143 -0.96 -5.30 3.21
CA LEU A 143 -0.84 -6.41 2.27
C LEU A 143 -0.61 -7.75 2.99
N LYS A 144 0.26 -7.79 4.00
CA LYS A 144 0.49 -8.98 4.84
C LYS A 144 -0.78 -9.43 5.57
N THR A 145 -1.57 -8.49 6.09
CA THR A 145 -2.85 -8.84 6.76
C THR A 145 -3.88 -9.40 5.79
N LEU A 146 -3.86 -8.95 4.53
CA LEU A 146 -4.75 -9.46 3.49
C LEU A 146 -4.30 -10.81 2.92
N GLN A 147 -3.02 -11.15 3.11
CA GLN A 147 -2.42 -12.42 2.66
C GLN A 147 -2.62 -13.58 3.62
N VAL A 148 -3.30 -13.39 4.76
CA VAL A 148 -3.49 -14.47 5.75
C VAL A 148 -4.35 -15.58 5.12
N PRO A 149 -3.82 -16.81 4.99
CA PRO A 149 -4.58 -17.93 4.44
C PRO A 149 -5.81 -18.20 5.29
N THR A 150 -7.00 -17.96 4.74
CA THR A 150 -8.24 -18.31 5.41
C THR A 150 -8.54 -19.78 5.19
N PHE A 151 -8.53 -20.58 6.25
CA PHE A 151 -9.05 -21.94 6.20
C PHE A 151 -10.54 -21.89 6.50
N GLN A 152 -11.36 -22.40 5.57
CA GLN A 152 -12.77 -22.59 5.83
C GLN A 152 -12.91 -23.73 6.83
N ILE A 153 -13.32 -23.42 8.06
CA ILE A 153 -13.82 -24.44 8.98
C ILE A 153 -15.21 -24.81 8.44
N ALA A 154 -15.24 -25.72 7.46
CA ALA A 154 -16.48 -26.31 7.03
C ALA A 154 -17.13 -26.95 8.25
N GLY A 155 -18.27 -26.41 8.66
CA GLY A 155 -19.09 -26.97 9.72
C GLY A 155 -19.40 -28.41 9.38
N GLY A 156 -18.65 -29.33 9.98
CA GLY A 156 -19.03 -30.72 10.05
C GLY A 156 -20.42 -30.76 10.66
N ALA A 157 -21.36 -31.30 9.91
CA ALA A 157 -22.58 -31.85 10.47
C ALA A 157 -22.16 -32.93 11.50
N MET A 158 -22.00 -32.52 12.74
CA MET A 158 -22.00 -33.43 13.88
C MET A 158 -23.12 -32.97 14.78
N GLY A 159 -24.17 -33.79 14.81
CA GLY A 159 -25.30 -33.60 15.70
C GLY A 159 -24.84 -33.33 17.13
N LEU A 160 -25.69 -32.64 17.87
CA LEU A 160 -25.56 -32.41 19.30
C LEU A 160 -25.40 -33.74 20.05
N ALA A 161 -24.17 -34.23 20.17
CA ALA A 161 -23.79 -35.16 21.22
C ALA A 161 -23.32 -34.33 22.41
N LYS A 162 -24.23 -34.21 23.36
CA LYS A 162 -24.07 -33.75 24.75
C LYS A 162 -22.66 -34.06 25.31
N PRO A 163 -21.97 -33.09 25.94
CA PRO A 163 -20.70 -33.36 26.61
C PRO A 163 -21.01 -34.15 27.88
N GLU A 164 -20.73 -35.45 27.88
CA GLU A 164 -20.72 -36.25 29.09
C GLU A 164 -19.37 -36.04 29.78
N ALA A 165 -19.44 -35.41 30.96
CA ALA A 165 -18.32 -35.27 31.86
C ALA A 165 -17.86 -36.65 32.33
N SER A 166 -16.58 -36.96 32.16
CA SER A 166 -15.92 -38.05 32.89
C SER A 166 -14.49 -37.63 33.21
N SER A 167 -14.27 -37.53 34.51
CA SER A 167 -13.09 -37.10 35.25
C SER A 167 -11.90 -38.09 35.15
N PRO A 168 -10.70 -37.72 35.63
CA PRO A 168 -9.41 -38.24 35.21
C PRO A 168 -8.89 -39.39 36.08
N THR A 169 -7.93 -40.18 35.60
CA THR A 169 -6.84 -40.75 36.45
C THR A 169 -5.62 -41.22 35.64
N PRO A 170 -4.43 -41.31 36.28
CA PRO A 170 -3.09 -41.35 35.67
C PRO A 170 -2.50 -42.76 35.57
N ASN A 171 -1.42 -42.91 34.79
CA ASN A 171 -0.28 -43.82 35.00
C ASN A 171 0.71 -43.61 33.83
N THR A 172 1.92 -43.07 34.06
CA THR A 172 3.12 -43.75 34.60
C THR A 172 3.46 -45.01 33.83
N SER A 173 4.48 -44.93 32.97
CA SER A 173 5.60 -45.90 32.86
C SER A 173 6.61 -45.43 31.79
N GLU A 174 7.71 -44.85 32.25
CA GLU A 174 9.05 -45.03 31.64
C GLU A 174 9.53 -46.47 31.95
N PRO A 175 10.49 -47.10 31.21
CA PRO A 175 11.87 -46.62 31.09
C PRO A 175 12.56 -46.76 29.70
N SER A 176 13.39 -45.76 29.37
CA SER A 176 14.81 -45.73 28.88
C SER A 176 15.54 -47.01 28.37
N PRO A 177 16.74 -46.98 27.72
CA PRO A 177 17.55 -45.89 27.09
C PRO A 177 18.33 -46.27 25.78
N VAL A 178 18.81 -45.30 24.98
CA VAL A 178 20.10 -45.32 24.22
C VAL A 178 20.49 -43.83 23.98
N SER A 179 21.38 -43.21 24.76
CA SER A 179 22.86 -43.17 24.67
C SER A 179 23.44 -42.53 23.40
N ILE A 180 24.34 -41.54 23.64
CA ILE A 180 25.57 -41.16 22.90
C ILE A 180 25.65 -39.69 22.43
N GLN A 181 26.36 -38.92 23.27
CA GLN A 181 27.45 -37.95 23.00
C GLN A 181 27.19 -36.54 22.43
N GLU A 182 27.39 -35.56 23.31
CA GLU A 182 28.11 -34.29 23.11
C GLU A 182 29.59 -34.53 22.74
N PRO A 183 30.26 -33.62 22.00
CA PRO A 183 30.89 -32.46 22.66
C PRO A 183 30.86 -31.13 21.90
N ASP A 184 30.73 -30.06 22.69
CA ASP A 184 31.58 -28.86 22.75
C ASP A 184 31.99 -28.18 21.42
N SER A 185 31.56 -26.92 21.23
CA SER A 185 32.49 -25.80 21.01
C SER A 185 31.79 -24.44 21.00
N LYS A 186 32.43 -23.52 21.72
CA LYS A 186 32.14 -22.13 22.04
C LYS A 186 32.26 -21.13 20.85
N PRO A 187 31.84 -19.86 21.04
CA PRO A 187 31.66 -18.87 19.98
C PRO A 187 32.96 -18.16 19.60
N VAL A 188 33.08 -17.80 18.32
CA VAL A 188 34.17 -16.98 17.77
C VAL A 188 33.50 -15.80 17.08
N ASP A 189 33.51 -14.61 17.68
CA ASP A 189 34.55 -13.57 17.65
C ASP A 189 34.69 -12.89 16.28
N ALA A 190 34.65 -11.56 16.33
CA ALA A 190 34.63 -10.64 15.21
C ALA A 190 35.96 -10.64 14.45
N PRO A 191 35.97 -10.10 13.22
CA PRO A 191 37.17 -9.43 12.74
C PRO A 191 36.93 -8.02 12.18
N PRO A 192 38.02 -7.25 12.02
CA PRO A 192 38.05 -5.81 12.23
C PRO A 192 38.03 -4.97 10.96
N ALA A 193 37.76 -3.69 11.17
CA ALA A 193 38.07 -2.60 10.25
C ALA A 193 39.58 -2.51 9.95
N LYS A 194 39.94 -2.21 8.68
CA LYS A 194 40.82 -1.09 8.29
C LYS A 194 41.13 -1.03 6.78
N SER A 195 40.96 0.19 6.26
CA SER A 195 41.77 0.91 5.26
C SER A 195 41.95 0.36 3.83
N SER A 196 41.44 1.15 2.87
CA SER A 196 42.16 1.43 1.61
C SER A 196 41.81 2.84 1.09
N PRO A 197 42.71 3.50 0.33
CA PRO A 197 42.87 4.95 0.30
C PRO A 197 42.12 5.70 -0.82
N LEU A 198 42.04 7.03 -0.65
CA LEU A 198 41.51 8.06 -1.55
C LEU A 198 42.15 8.02 -2.95
N PRO A 199 41.40 8.49 -3.97
CA PRO A 199 41.94 9.43 -4.94
C PRO A 199 41.36 10.84 -4.71
N ALA A 200 42.27 11.79 -4.53
CA ALA A 200 41.99 13.22 -4.43
C ALA A 200 41.39 13.75 -5.75
N SER A 201 40.21 14.35 -5.67
CA SER A 201 39.69 15.23 -6.71
C SER A 201 39.38 16.58 -6.08
N LYS A 202 40.12 17.60 -6.51
CA LYS A 202 39.96 19.01 -6.14
C LYS A 202 38.54 19.50 -6.51
N PRO A 203 37.78 20.12 -5.60
CA PRO A 203 36.76 21.06 -6.03
C PRO A 203 37.43 22.43 -6.26
N VAL A 204 37.49 22.81 -7.53
CA VAL A 204 37.71 24.19 -7.95
C VAL A 204 36.51 25.00 -7.45
N ALA A 205 36.80 26.03 -6.65
CA ALA A 205 35.87 27.09 -6.38
C ALA A 205 35.50 27.78 -7.71
N ARG A 206 34.21 27.79 -8.06
CA ARG A 206 33.65 28.79 -8.96
C ARG A 206 32.35 29.31 -8.37
N ASP A 207 32.51 30.52 -7.86
CA ASP A 207 31.54 31.58 -7.80
C ASP A 207 30.96 31.82 -9.21
N SER A 208 29.63 31.78 -9.35
CA SER A 208 28.86 32.52 -10.37
C SER A 208 27.40 32.04 -10.41
N SER A 209 26.57 32.69 -9.60
CA SER A 209 25.11 32.66 -9.71
C SER A 209 24.64 33.41 -10.95
N GLN A 210 24.83 32.87 -12.18
CA GLN A 210 24.32 33.55 -13.40
C GLN A 210 24.33 32.74 -14.72
N GLU A 211 23.96 31.46 -14.77
CA GLU A 211 23.99 30.70 -16.06
C GLU A 211 22.85 29.68 -16.26
N SER A 212 21.63 29.96 -15.78
CA SER A 212 20.48 29.06 -16.03
C SER A 212 19.78 29.30 -17.38
N GLY A 213 19.99 30.47 -18.01
CA GLY A 213 19.40 30.83 -19.30
C GLY A 213 20.18 30.28 -20.50
N ASP A 214 21.49 30.57 -20.56
CA ASP A 214 22.36 30.13 -21.66
C ASP A 214 22.53 28.59 -21.75
N ALA A 215 22.34 27.89 -20.64
CA ALA A 215 22.40 26.43 -20.62
C ALA A 215 21.19 25.78 -21.31
N LEU A 216 20.02 26.43 -21.31
CA LEU A 216 18.82 25.94 -21.98
C LEU A 216 18.86 26.22 -23.48
N ASP A 217 19.32 27.41 -23.90
CA ASP A 217 19.51 27.73 -25.32
C ASP A 217 20.48 26.77 -26.00
N ARG A 218 21.59 26.42 -25.32
CA ARG A 218 22.53 25.40 -25.83
C ARG A 218 21.92 24.01 -25.97
N LEU A 219 20.94 23.64 -25.13
CA LEU A 219 20.25 22.35 -25.24
C LEU A 219 19.21 22.35 -26.36
N VAL A 220 18.62 23.50 -26.69
CA VAL A 220 17.70 23.66 -27.83
C VAL A 220 18.48 23.56 -29.14
N ASP A 221 19.63 24.24 -29.24
CA ASP A 221 20.49 24.17 -30.43
C ASP A 221 20.99 22.74 -30.69
N GLN A 222 21.31 21.97 -29.64
CA GLN A 222 21.70 20.56 -29.76
C GLN A 222 20.57 19.62 -30.16
N LEU A 223 19.31 19.96 -29.88
CA LEU A 223 18.14 19.18 -30.27
C LEU A 223 17.81 19.36 -31.75
N ASP A 224 18.07 20.54 -32.30
CA ASP A 224 17.87 20.85 -33.73
C ASP A 224 18.91 20.14 -34.63
N GLU A 225 20.12 19.88 -34.09
CA GLU A 225 21.20 19.17 -34.80
C GLU A 225 21.01 17.64 -34.84
N LEU A 226 20.07 17.09 -34.06
CA LEU A 226 19.82 15.65 -33.92
C LEU A 226 18.73 15.10 -34.86
N ASP A 227 18.13 15.94 -35.70
CA ASP A 227 17.11 15.56 -36.70
C ASP A 227 17.67 15.59 -38.13
N ILE A 228 18.68 14.74 -38.40
CA ILE A 228 19.18 14.37 -39.75
C ILE A 228 19.08 12.87 -40.01
#